data_AF-G5ADC0-F1
#
_entry.id   AF-G5ADC0-F1
#
_cell.length_a   1.000
_cell.length_b   1.000
_cell.length_c   1.000
_cell.angle_alpha   90.00
_cell.angle_beta   90.00
_cell.angle_gamma   90.00
#
_symmetry.space_group_name_H-M   'P 1'
#
loop_
_entity.id
_entity.type
_entity.pdbx_description
1 polymer ?
#
loop_
_entity_poly.entity_id
_entity_poly.type
_entity_poly.pdbx_seq_one_letter_code
_entity_poly.pdbx_strand_id
1 'polypeptide(L)'
;MVASGDIDFEGVTTFANNSGAGFRYVISLKDNKFNFSMEDRSSKKQWFKGGMDKADFVTPDNAISGASEADYLKCFHDALSCALDGSNDSQCKLNMLSGGVLQVELVLKLRVLYSMWDAQY
;
A
#
# COMPACT_ATOMS: atom_id res chain seq x y z
N MET A 1 25.43 6.51 9.24
CA MET A 1 24.95 5.45 8.34
C MET A 1 23.91 4.66 9.11
N VAL A 2 22.62 4.91 8.86
CA VAL A 2 21.56 4.05 9.42
C VAL A 2 21.47 2.86 8.47
N ALA A 3 21.69 1.66 8.99
CA ALA A 3 21.42 0.44 8.25
C ALA A 3 19.95 0.49 7.83
N SER A 4 19.70 0.60 6.52
CA SER A 4 18.37 0.41 5.94
C SER A 4 17.99 -1.03 6.20
N GLY A 5 17.37 -1.28 7.36
CA GLY A 5 16.82 -2.59 7.68
C GLY A 5 15.73 -2.89 6.68
N ASP A 6 15.75 -4.11 6.14
CA ASP A 6 14.64 -4.60 5.34
C ASP A 6 13.35 -4.50 6.17
N ILE A 7 12.33 -3.87 5.61
CA ILE A 7 10.99 -3.77 6.22
C ILE A 7 10.06 -4.65 5.42
N ASP A 8 9.32 -5.52 6.09
CA ASP A 8 8.26 -6.31 5.48
C ASP A 8 6.97 -6.25 6.29
N PHE A 9 5.86 -6.19 5.56
CA PHE A 9 4.52 -6.33 6.10
C PHE A 9 3.78 -7.40 5.32
N GLU A 10 3.08 -8.25 6.04
CA GLU A 10 2.16 -9.22 5.47
C GLU A 10 0.75 -9.02 6.00
N GLY A 11 -0.24 -9.45 5.23
CA GLY A 11 -1.62 -9.36 5.66
C GLY A 11 -2.56 -10.11 4.74
N VAL A 12 -3.83 -10.09 5.15
CA VAL A 12 -4.95 -10.54 4.32
C VAL A 12 -5.85 -9.33 4.11
N THR A 13 -6.44 -9.19 2.94
CA THR A 13 -7.39 -8.12 2.62
C THR A 13 -8.54 -8.66 1.78
N THR A 14 -9.67 -7.98 1.83
CA THR A 14 -10.85 -8.28 1.03
C THR A 14 -11.23 -7.04 0.23
N PHE A 15 -11.74 -7.26 -0.98
CA PHE A 15 -12.24 -6.18 -1.83
C PHE A 15 -13.74 -6.31 -1.99
N ALA A 16 -14.46 -5.19 -1.97
CA ALA A 16 -15.93 -5.14 -1.91
C ALA A 16 -16.66 -6.00 -2.95
N ASN A 17 -16.04 -6.26 -4.10
CA ASN A 17 -16.63 -7.04 -5.20
C ASN A 17 -16.18 -8.51 -5.26
N ASN A 18 -15.42 -9.00 -4.26
CA ASN A 18 -14.87 -10.35 -4.28
C ASN A 18 -15.35 -11.16 -3.07
N SER A 19 -16.39 -11.98 -3.25
CA SER A 19 -16.99 -12.84 -2.22
C SER A 19 -16.16 -14.10 -1.87
N GLY A 20 -14.87 -14.13 -2.23
CA GLY A 20 -13.96 -15.25 -1.99
C GLY A 20 -13.27 -15.25 -0.63
N ALA A 21 -12.24 -16.09 -0.47
CA ALA A 21 -11.45 -16.23 0.77
C ALA A 21 -10.51 -15.03 1.08
N GLY A 22 -10.66 -13.93 0.34
CA GLY A 22 -9.78 -12.77 0.38
C GLY A 22 -8.45 -13.01 -0.32
N PHE A 23 -7.58 -12.00 -0.25
CA PHE A 23 -6.26 -12.01 -0.83
C PHE A 23 -5.20 -11.92 0.26
N ARG A 24 -4.12 -12.69 0.14
CA ARG A 24 -2.93 -12.51 0.98
C ARG A 24 -1.99 -11.56 0.25
N TYR A 25 -1.40 -10.61 0.95
CA TYR A 25 -0.40 -9.71 0.39
C TYR A 25 0.87 -9.72 1.23
N VAL A 26 1.99 -9.44 0.56
CA VAL A 26 3.27 -9.12 1.21
C VAL A 26 3.83 -7.89 0.52
N ILE A 27 4.15 -6.88 1.31
CA ILE A 27 4.85 -5.68 0.84
C ILE A 27 6.17 -5.56 1.58
N SER A 28 7.23 -5.19 0.90
CA SER A 28 8.54 -5.02 1.55
C SER A 28 9.36 -3.92 0.90
N LEU A 29 10.25 -3.33 1.68
CA LEU A 29 11.30 -2.43 1.24
C LEU A 29 12.64 -3.13 1.53
N LYS A 30 13.32 -3.58 0.48
CA LYS A 30 14.63 -4.24 0.55
C LYS A 30 15.61 -3.51 -0.33
N ASP A 31 16.80 -3.17 0.18
CA ASP A 31 17.76 -2.32 -0.54
C ASP A 31 17.14 -1.01 -1.07
N ASN A 32 16.20 -0.42 -0.31
CA ASN A 32 15.36 0.71 -0.70
C ASN A 32 14.49 0.49 -1.95
N LYS A 33 14.29 -0.77 -2.35
CA LYS A 33 13.39 -1.17 -3.42
C LYS A 33 12.09 -1.72 -2.86
N PHE A 34 10.99 -1.15 -3.32
CA PHE A 34 9.66 -1.60 -2.95
C PHE A 34 9.30 -2.88 -3.72
N ASN A 35 8.76 -3.86 -3.01
CA ASN A 35 8.25 -5.10 -3.56
C ASN A 35 6.82 -5.33 -3.10
N PHE A 36 5.98 -5.76 -4.04
CA PHE A 36 4.58 -6.09 -3.83
C PHE A 36 4.31 -7.50 -4.31
N SER A 37 3.68 -8.32 -3.47
CA SER A 37 3.12 -9.60 -3.88
C SER A 37 1.68 -9.72 -3.40
N MET A 38 0.87 -10.42 -4.18
CA MET A 38 -0.52 -10.69 -3.88
C MET A 38 -0.91 -12.09 -4.34
N GLU A 39 -1.61 -12.82 -3.49
CA GLU A 39 -2.20 -14.13 -3.76
C GLU A 39 -3.72 -14.04 -3.60
N ASP A 40 -4.45 -14.47 -4.62
CA ASP A 40 -5.86 -14.84 -4.48
C ASP A 40 -5.94 -16.20 -3.75
N ARG A 41 -6.49 -16.21 -2.54
CA ARG A 41 -6.53 -17.42 -1.71
C ARG A 41 -7.51 -18.47 -2.24
N SER A 42 -8.47 -18.09 -3.06
CA SER A 42 -9.46 -18.98 -3.68
C SER A 42 -8.91 -19.63 -4.93
N SER A 43 -8.35 -18.86 -5.86
CA SER A 43 -7.82 -19.41 -7.12
C SER A 43 -6.35 -19.83 -7.06
N LYS A 44 -5.62 -19.42 -6.02
CA LYS A 44 -4.17 -19.59 -5.86
C LYS A 44 -3.32 -18.90 -6.92
N LYS A 45 -3.92 -17.99 -7.70
CA LYS A 45 -3.17 -17.10 -8.59
C LYS A 45 -2.36 -16.11 -7.76
N GLN A 46 -1.13 -15.88 -8.20
CA GLN A 46 -0.19 -14.99 -7.55
C GLN A 46 0.32 -13.95 -8.54
N TRP A 47 0.53 -12.74 -8.03
CA TRP A 47 1.10 -11.62 -8.76
C TRP A 47 2.24 -11.04 -7.93
N PHE A 48 3.32 -10.66 -8.62
CA PHE A 48 4.49 -10.07 -8.00
C PHE A 48 5.00 -8.92 -8.86
N LYS A 49 5.33 -7.81 -8.20
CA LYS A 49 6.08 -6.71 -8.78
C LYS A 49 7.13 -6.27 -7.76
N GLY A 50 8.41 -6.45 -8.11
CA GLY A 50 9.54 -6.13 -7.24
C GLY A 50 10.48 -5.11 -7.84
N GLY A 51 11.47 -4.69 -7.05
CA GLY A 51 12.54 -3.82 -7.52
C GLY A 51 12.10 -2.39 -7.83
N MET A 52 10.94 -1.95 -7.32
CA MET A 52 10.38 -0.64 -7.64
C MET A 52 11.13 0.47 -6.92
N ASP A 53 11.58 1.45 -7.69
CA ASP A 53 12.07 2.72 -7.19
C ASP A 53 10.92 3.62 -6.74
N LYS A 54 11.23 4.61 -5.90
CA LYS A 54 10.24 5.60 -5.45
C LYS A 54 9.45 6.22 -6.62
N ALA A 55 10.13 6.52 -7.72
CA ALA A 55 9.50 7.11 -8.91
C ALA A 55 8.49 6.18 -9.62
N ASP A 56 8.53 4.87 -9.36
CA ASP A 56 7.60 3.91 -9.96
C ASP A 56 6.22 3.90 -9.27
N PHE A 57 6.14 4.37 -8.02
CA PHE A 57 4.90 4.38 -7.22
C PHE A 57 4.55 5.75 -6.64
N VAL A 58 5.48 6.73 -6.67
CA VAL A 58 5.23 8.12 -6.30
C VAL A 58 5.12 8.98 -7.55
N THR A 59 3.96 9.56 -7.75
CA THR A 59 3.65 10.57 -8.76
C THR A 59 3.57 11.96 -8.12
N PRO A 60 3.61 13.05 -8.90
CA PRO A 60 3.38 14.39 -8.35
C PRO A 60 2.04 14.52 -7.59
N ASP A 61 1.01 13.76 -7.99
CA ASP A 61 -0.33 13.81 -7.39
C ASP A 61 -0.41 13.10 -6.02
N ASN A 62 0.47 12.14 -5.75
CA ASN A 62 0.50 11.40 -4.48
C ASN A 62 1.75 11.68 -3.64
N ALA A 63 2.59 12.64 -4.06
CA ALA A 63 3.81 13.01 -3.39
C ALA A 63 3.52 13.75 -2.05
N ILE A 64 3.95 13.14 -0.96
CA ILE A 64 3.94 13.71 0.38
C ILE A 64 5.32 14.30 0.68
N SER A 65 5.37 15.60 0.96
CA SER A 65 6.61 16.30 1.31
C SER A 65 7.29 15.68 2.53
N GLY A 66 8.56 15.32 2.38
CA GLY A 66 9.37 14.73 3.46
C GLY A 66 9.13 13.23 3.70
N ALA A 67 8.19 12.59 3.00
CA ALA A 67 7.93 11.15 3.17
C ALA A 67 9.04 10.30 2.54
N SER A 68 9.54 9.34 3.30
CA SER A 68 10.45 8.28 2.87
C SER A 68 9.69 7.12 2.21
N GLU A 69 10.40 6.22 1.53
CA GLU A 69 9.87 4.99 0.95
C GLU A 69 9.19 4.11 2.01
N ALA A 70 9.72 4.10 3.24
CA ALA A 70 9.16 3.38 4.37
C ALA A 70 7.81 3.97 4.83
N ASP A 71 7.64 5.29 4.75
CA ASP A 71 6.36 5.94 5.07
C ASP A 71 5.28 5.53 4.05
N TYR A 72 5.64 5.52 2.75
CA TYR A 72 4.73 5.01 1.72
C TYR A 72 4.40 3.53 1.95
N LEU A 73 5.39 2.70 2.26
CA LEU A 73 5.17 1.27 2.57
C LEU A 73 4.15 1.10 3.69
N LYS A 74 4.26 1.88 4.76
CA LYS A 74 3.30 1.87 5.85
C LYS A 74 1.90 2.33 5.40
N CYS A 75 1.80 3.39 4.59
CA CYS A 75 0.52 3.81 4.02
C CYS A 75 -0.14 2.72 3.16
N PHE A 76 0.64 1.97 2.38
CA PHE A 76 0.12 0.82 1.62
C PHE A 76 -0.39 -0.28 2.56
N HIS A 77 0.36 -0.64 3.60
CA HIS A 77 -0.06 -1.62 4.59
C HIS A 77 -1.36 -1.20 5.30
N ASP A 78 -1.41 0.04 5.77
CA ASP A 78 -2.55 0.58 6.50
C ASP A 78 -3.81 0.58 5.61
N ALA A 79 -3.72 1.00 4.35
CA ALA A 79 -4.88 0.97 3.44
C ALA A 79 -5.33 -0.44 3.06
N LEU A 80 -4.40 -1.38 2.86
CA LEU A 80 -4.76 -2.78 2.60
C LEU A 80 -5.40 -3.42 3.83
N SER A 81 -5.01 -2.99 5.03
CA SER A 81 -5.56 -3.46 6.29
C SER A 81 -6.91 -2.83 6.61
N CYS A 82 -7.10 -1.53 6.36
CA CYS A 82 -8.36 -0.82 6.56
C CYS A 82 -9.47 -1.27 5.61
N ALA A 83 -9.16 -1.83 4.43
CA ALA A 83 -10.19 -2.46 3.60
C ALA A 83 -10.98 -3.57 4.34
N LEU A 84 -10.44 -4.12 5.44
CA LEU A 84 -11.15 -5.03 6.35
C LEU A 84 -12.06 -4.34 7.37
N ASP A 85 -11.76 -3.10 7.77
CA ASP A 85 -12.41 -2.44 8.92
C ASP A 85 -13.72 -1.71 8.55
N GLY A 86 -14.04 -1.61 7.26
CA GLY A 86 -15.27 -0.99 6.76
C GLY A 86 -15.32 0.53 6.93
N SER A 87 -14.22 1.17 7.33
CA SER A 87 -14.10 2.62 7.44
C SER A 87 -13.94 3.26 6.05
N ASN A 88 -14.89 4.12 5.68
CA ASN A 88 -15.01 4.78 4.38
C ASN A 88 -13.87 5.75 3.99
N ASP A 89 -12.84 5.90 4.83
CA ASP A 89 -11.80 6.91 4.65
C ASP A 89 -10.68 6.48 3.71
N SER A 90 -10.54 5.18 3.40
CA SER A 90 -9.64 4.69 2.36
C SER A 90 -10.31 3.64 1.48
N GLN A 91 -10.18 3.76 0.16
CA GLN A 91 -10.75 2.80 -0.79
C GLN A 91 -9.60 2.04 -1.45
N CYS A 92 -9.54 0.73 -1.26
CA CYS A 92 -8.70 -0.14 -2.06
C CYS A 92 -9.56 -0.91 -3.05
N LYS A 93 -9.24 -0.80 -4.34
CA LYS A 93 -9.92 -1.48 -5.44
C LYS A 93 -8.94 -2.40 -6.14
N LEU A 94 -9.46 -3.54 -6.56
CA LEU A 94 -8.71 -4.53 -7.31
C LEU A 94 -9.38 -4.75 -8.66
N ASN A 95 -8.68 -4.38 -9.72
CA ASN A 95 -9.13 -4.52 -11.09
C ASN A 95 -8.31 -5.63 -11.78
N MET A 96 -9.01 -6.60 -12.34
CA MET A 96 -8.41 -7.56 -13.27
C MET A 96 -8.49 -7.00 -14.68
N LEU A 97 -7.34 -6.67 -15.25
CA LEU A 97 -7.24 -6.23 -16.64
C LEU A 97 -7.19 -7.46 -17.58
N SER A 98 -7.43 -7.22 -18.86
CA SER A 98 -7.27 -8.25 -19.89
C SER A 98 -5.83 -8.80 -19.89
N GLY A 99 -5.69 -10.10 -20.17
CA GLY A 99 -4.39 -10.77 -20.16
C GLY A 99 -3.89 -11.19 -18.76
N GLY A 100 -4.72 -11.13 -17.72
CA GLY A 100 -4.36 -11.62 -16.38
C GLY A 100 -3.52 -10.65 -15.55
N VAL A 101 -3.41 -9.39 -16.00
CA VAL A 101 -2.71 -8.32 -15.28
C VAL A 101 -3.59 -7.83 -14.13
N LEU A 102 -3.00 -7.80 -12.94
CA LEU A 102 -3.62 -7.26 -11.73
C LEU A 102 -3.28 -5.78 -11.58
N GLN A 103 -4.30 -4.94 -11.47
CA GLN A 103 -4.16 -3.55 -11.07
C GLN A 103 -4.78 -3.36 -9.70
N VAL A 104 -3.96 -2.94 -8.74
CA VAL A 104 -4.43 -2.50 -7.43
C VAL A 104 -4.46 -0.99 -7.44
N GLU A 105 -5.64 -0.42 -7.21
CA GLU A 105 -5.85 1.03 -7.11
C GLU A 105 -6.13 1.36 -5.64
N LEU A 106 -5.32 2.24 -5.09
CA LEU A 106 -5.34 2.58 -3.68
C LEU A 106 -5.61 4.08 -3.54
N VAL A 107 -6.77 4.42 -2.98
CA VAL A 107 -7.18 5.80 -2.71
C VAL A 107 -7.07 6.04 -1.22
N LEU A 108 -6.04 6.79 -0.84
CA LEU A 108 -5.78 7.22 0.53
C LEU A 108 -6.35 8.63 0.74
N LYS A 109 -7.26 8.81 1.70
CA LYS A 109 -7.54 10.16 2.22
C LYS A 109 -6.62 10.43 3.40
N LEU A 110 -5.55 11.16 3.14
CA LEU A 110 -4.64 11.61 4.19
C LEU A 110 -5.25 12.84 4.87
N ARG A 111 -5.48 12.79 6.18
CA ARG A 111 -5.80 13.99 6.97
C ARG A 111 -4.49 14.59 7.47
N VAL A 112 -4.07 15.70 6.87
CA VAL A 112 -2.85 16.42 7.25
C VAL A 112 -3.22 17.64 8.10
N LEU A 113 -3.46 17.46 9.41
CA LEU A 113 -3.66 18.56 10.36
C LEU A 113 -3.35 18.10 11.79
N TYR A 114 -2.08 18.22 12.19
CA TYR A 114 -1.64 18.21 13.60
C TYR A 114 -0.53 19.24 13.84
N SER A 115 -0.65 20.44 13.28
CA SER A 115 0.25 21.54 13.61
C SER A 115 -0.51 22.62 14.36
N MET A 116 -0.61 22.45 15.68
CA MET A 116 -0.94 23.53 16.59
C MET A 116 0.40 24.17 16.98
N TRP A 117 0.78 25.26 16.32
CA TRP A 117 1.90 26.08 16.74
C TRP A 117 1.39 27.02 17.82
N ASP A 118 1.60 26.66 19.09
CA ASP A 118 1.52 27.61 20.19
C ASP A 118 2.84 28.38 20.27
N ALA A 119 2.80 29.65 19.88
CA ALA A 119 3.84 30.62 20.20
C ALA A 119 3.31 31.53 21.32
N GLN A 120 3.87 31.40 22.52
CA GLN A 120 3.69 32.39 23.58
C GLN A 120 4.75 33.50 23.41
N TYR A 121 4.28 34.74 23.38
CA TYR A 121 5.11 35.95 23.52
C TYR A 121 5.12 36.40 24.98
#